data_AF-A0A4R4PJL5-F1
#
_entry.id   AF-A0A4R4PJL5-F1
#
_cell.length_a   1.000
_cell.length_b   1.000
_cell.length_c   1.000
_cell.angle_alpha   90.00
_cell.angle_beta   90.00
_cell.angle_gamma   90.00
#
_symmetry.space_group_name_H-M   'P 1'
#
loop_
_entity.id
_entity.type
_entity.pdbx_description
1 polymer ?
#
loop_
_entity_poly.entity_id
_entity_poly.type
_entity_poly.pdbx_seq_one_letter_code
_entity_poly.pdbx_strand_id
1 'polypeptide(L)'
;MADRRAQLVSRVRGTLADALGATRTRLFAAQTELTAGRERLARVRRAAAEVPERVGAERDRRLAEIDERHAARITELARRAAEAARWEAPGAAAEEWSRWRVTPAERCEPPGALRIGALGIPGAEPVPALVPLLDAGHVELSGADRDGCDAVVGALLLRALGRADAGTVRLMGYDPEHLGGGLAGFAPLGTAGLLTFVG
;
A
#
# COMPACT_ATOMS: atom_id res chain seq x y z
N MET A 1 75.64 -65.88 32.17
CA MET A 1 74.35 -65.91 31.42
C MET A 1 73.24 -65.03 32.02
N ALA A 2 73.27 -64.65 33.30
CA ALA A 2 72.24 -63.79 33.92
C ALA A 2 72.19 -62.34 33.37
N ASP A 3 73.31 -61.82 32.88
CA ASP A 3 73.49 -60.41 32.48
C ASP A 3 72.74 -60.03 31.18
N ARG A 4 72.77 -60.91 30.16
CA ARG A 4 72.03 -60.71 28.89
C ARG A 4 70.52 -60.71 29.09
N ARG A 5 70.00 -61.52 30.02
CA ARG A 5 68.55 -61.59 30.31
C ARG A 5 68.06 -60.32 31.00
N ALA A 6 68.83 -59.78 31.95
CA ALA A 6 68.53 -58.54 32.64
C ALA A 6 68.53 -57.34 31.68
N GLN A 7 69.52 -57.25 30.78
CA GLN A 7 69.56 -56.21 29.74
C GLN A 7 68.36 -56.28 28.79
N LEU A 8 67.93 -57.49 28.40
CA LEU A 8 66.79 -57.66 27.50
C LEU A 8 65.47 -57.22 28.16
N VAL A 9 65.28 -57.57 29.44
CA VAL A 9 64.12 -57.12 30.23
C VAL A 9 64.12 -55.60 30.41
N SER A 10 65.29 -54.99 30.68
CA SER A 10 65.42 -53.54 30.80
C SER A 10 65.06 -52.82 29.49
N ARG A 11 65.56 -53.32 28.35
CA ARG A 11 65.25 -52.77 27.03
C ARG A 11 63.76 -52.88 26.70
N VAL A 12 63.14 -54.05 26.94
CA VAL A 12 61.70 -54.24 26.73
C VAL A 12 60.87 -53.30 27.61
N ARG A 13 61.25 -53.12 28.89
CA ARG A 13 60.60 -52.15 29.77
C ARG A 13 60.73 -50.71 29.27
N GLY A 14 61.91 -50.32 28.78
CA GLY A 14 62.15 -49.01 28.18
C GLY A 14 61.23 -48.78 26.97
N THR A 15 61.23 -49.71 26.01
CA THR A 15 60.39 -49.60 24.80
C THR A 15 58.90 -49.57 25.12
N LEU A 16 58.43 -50.35 26.10
CA LEU A 16 57.05 -50.31 26.56
C LEU A 16 56.70 -49.01 27.27
N ALA A 17 57.61 -48.47 28.09
CA ALA A 17 57.41 -47.19 28.77
C ALA A 17 57.31 -46.04 27.76
N ASP A 18 58.19 -46.03 26.75
CA ASP A 18 58.17 -45.05 25.67
C ASP A 18 56.88 -45.13 24.84
N ALA A 19 56.48 -46.35 24.45
CA ALA A 19 55.24 -46.58 23.71
C ALA A 19 53.99 -46.15 24.52
N LEU A 20 53.97 -46.46 25.83
CA LEU A 20 52.90 -46.05 26.73
C LEU A 20 52.85 -44.53 26.89
N GLY A 21 54.02 -43.89 27.04
CA GLY A 21 54.16 -42.43 27.10
C GLY A 21 53.62 -41.76 25.83
N ALA A 22 54.07 -42.21 24.66
CA ALA A 22 53.61 -41.71 23.36
C ALA A 22 52.09 -41.88 23.17
N THR A 23 51.55 -43.02 23.59
CA THR A 23 50.11 -43.28 23.50
C THR A 23 49.30 -42.36 24.43
N ARG A 24 49.78 -42.12 25.66
CA ARG A 24 49.16 -41.18 26.61
C ARG A 24 49.17 -39.75 26.09
N THR A 25 50.29 -39.30 25.51
CA THR A 25 50.38 -37.96 24.90
C THR A 25 49.40 -37.81 23.74
N ARG A 26 49.27 -38.82 22.86
CA ARG A 26 48.29 -38.81 21.77
C ARG A 26 46.86 -38.79 22.28
N LEU A 27 46.54 -39.59 23.30
CA LEU A 27 45.21 -39.62 23.91
C LEU A 27 44.86 -38.26 24.52
N PHE A 28 45.79 -37.66 25.27
CA PHE A 28 45.59 -36.34 25.86
C PHE A 28 45.36 -35.28 24.79
N ALA A 29 46.19 -35.25 23.74
CA ALA A 29 46.01 -34.33 22.61
C ALA A 29 44.63 -34.50 21.93
N ALA A 30 44.21 -35.75 21.66
CA ALA A 30 42.91 -36.04 21.08
C ALA A 30 41.74 -35.63 22.00
N GLN A 31 41.89 -35.78 23.32
CA GLN A 31 40.89 -35.33 24.30
C GLN A 31 40.79 -33.79 24.34
N THR A 32 41.92 -33.09 24.25
CA THR A 32 41.95 -31.63 24.16
C THR A 32 41.27 -31.15 22.87
N GLU A 33 41.60 -31.77 21.73
CA GLU A 33 40.97 -31.44 20.44
C GLU A 33 39.47 -31.70 20.44
N LEU A 34 39.02 -32.83 20.99
CA LEU A 34 37.60 -33.15 21.12
C LEU A 34 36.86 -32.12 21.97
N THR A 35 37.46 -31.68 23.09
CA THR A 35 36.87 -30.68 23.99
C THR A 35 36.75 -29.33 23.28
N ALA A 36 37.83 -28.88 22.63
CA ALA A 36 37.81 -27.64 21.84
C ALA A 36 36.79 -27.69 20.68
N GLY A 37 36.65 -28.84 20.02
CA GLY A 37 35.67 -29.07 18.96
C GLY A 37 34.22 -28.99 19.48
N ARG A 38 33.94 -29.60 20.63
CA ARG A 38 32.62 -29.56 21.28
C ARG A 38 32.23 -28.15 21.68
N GLU A 39 33.15 -27.38 22.26
CA GLU A 39 32.91 -25.98 22.61
C GLU A 39 32.64 -25.11 21.38
N ARG A 40 33.40 -25.32 20.30
CA ARG A 40 33.18 -24.61 19.03
C ARG A 40 31.81 -24.92 18.45
N LEU A 41 31.41 -26.19 18.43
CA LEU A 41 30.08 -26.61 17.96
C LEU A 41 28.98 -25.98 18.82
N ALA A 42 29.13 -25.96 20.15
CA ALA A 42 28.15 -25.34 21.05
C ALA A 42 28.01 -23.83 20.81
N ARG A 43 29.12 -23.12 20.54
CA ARG A 43 29.08 -21.69 20.16
C ARG A 43 28.38 -21.48 18.82
N VAL A 44 28.71 -22.28 17.80
CA VAL A 44 28.09 -22.18 16.48
C VAL A 44 26.59 -22.46 16.56
N ARG A 45 26.16 -23.48 17.32
CA ARG A 45 24.73 -23.80 17.48
C ARG A 45 23.95 -22.68 18.17
N ARG A 46 24.51 -22.06 19.21
CA ARG A 46 23.89 -20.90 19.86
C ARG A 46 23.78 -19.72 18.89
N ALA A 47 24.86 -19.38 18.21
CA ALA A 47 24.85 -18.30 17.23
C ALA A 47 23.86 -18.56 16.08
N ALA A 48 23.77 -19.81 15.60
CA ALA A 48 22.83 -20.21 14.56
C ALA A 48 21.36 -20.11 14.98
N ALA A 49 21.06 -20.18 16.28
CA ALA A 49 19.71 -19.97 16.81
C ALA A 49 19.41 -18.48 17.07
N GLU A 50 20.34 -17.78 17.73
CA GLU A 50 20.12 -16.40 18.19
C GLU A 50 20.20 -15.35 17.06
N VAL A 51 21.09 -15.56 16.08
CA VAL A 51 21.31 -14.57 15.00
C VAL A 51 20.07 -14.39 14.13
N PRO A 52 19.41 -15.45 13.62
CA PRO A 52 18.19 -15.30 12.81
C PRO A 52 17.07 -14.61 13.57
N GLU A 53 16.85 -14.93 14.85
CA GLU A 53 15.83 -14.28 15.68
C GLU A 53 16.09 -12.79 15.82
N ARG A 54 17.34 -12.41 16.15
CA ARG A 54 17.72 -11.00 16.28
C ARG A 54 17.58 -10.23 14.96
N VAL A 55 18.01 -10.84 13.85
CA VAL A 55 17.89 -10.22 12.52
C VAL A 55 16.43 -10.10 12.11
N GLY A 56 15.60 -11.12 12.38
CA GLY A 56 14.16 -11.08 12.15
C GLY A 56 13.49 -9.95 12.93
N ALA A 57 13.78 -9.84 14.23
CA ALA A 57 13.23 -8.79 15.08
C ALA A 57 13.65 -7.38 14.62
N GLU A 58 14.90 -7.19 14.21
CA GLU A 58 15.34 -5.90 13.67
C GLU A 58 14.67 -5.60 12.33
N ARG A 59 14.55 -6.58 11.42
CA ARG A 59 13.83 -6.42 10.15
C ARG A 59 12.38 -6.00 10.40
N ASP A 60 11.67 -6.71 11.28
CA ASP A 60 10.26 -6.46 11.54
C ASP A 60 10.06 -5.07 12.18
N ARG A 61 10.97 -4.64 13.07
CA ARG A 61 10.97 -3.27 13.59
C ARG A 61 11.15 -2.24 12.47
N ARG A 62 12.09 -2.47 11.54
CA ARG A 62 12.32 -1.54 10.43
C ARG A 62 11.14 -1.48 9.46
N LEU A 63 10.48 -2.61 9.20
CA LEU A 63 9.25 -2.62 8.42
C LEU A 63 8.15 -1.82 9.10
N ALA A 64 7.95 -2.00 10.42
CA ALA A 64 6.99 -1.19 11.17
C ALA A 64 7.30 0.32 11.13
N GLU A 65 8.57 0.71 11.29
CA GLU A 65 9.01 2.11 11.16
C GLU A 65 8.80 2.69 9.74
N ILE A 66 8.91 1.84 8.71
CA ILE A 66 8.63 2.23 7.32
C ILE A 66 7.13 2.43 7.13
N ASP A 67 6.32 1.46 7.57
CA ASP A 67 4.86 1.49 7.45
C ASP A 67 4.27 2.69 8.18
N GLU A 68 4.73 2.98 9.40
CA GLU A 68 4.28 4.14 10.19
C GLU A 68 4.58 5.46 9.46
N ARG A 69 5.79 5.61 8.91
CA ARG A 69 6.15 6.82 8.14
C ARG A 69 5.33 6.94 6.87
N HIS A 70 5.06 5.85 6.18
CA HIS A 70 4.22 5.86 4.98
C HIS A 70 2.77 6.20 5.32
N ALA A 71 2.22 5.64 6.39
CA ALA A 71 0.88 5.96 6.86
C ALA A 71 0.74 7.46 7.18
N ALA A 72 1.66 8.02 7.97
CA ALA A 72 1.67 9.45 8.27
C ALA A 72 1.75 10.32 7.02
N ARG A 73 2.58 9.92 6.04
CA ARG A 73 2.71 10.64 4.77
C ARG A 73 1.45 10.54 3.91
N ILE A 74 0.81 9.38 3.86
CA ILE A 74 -0.45 9.18 3.13
C ILE A 74 -1.55 10.06 3.74
N THR A 75 -1.68 10.08 5.08
CA THR A 75 -2.66 10.94 5.77
C THR A 75 -2.43 12.42 5.45
N GLU A 76 -1.18 12.88 5.49
CA GLU A 76 -0.86 14.27 5.16
C GLU A 76 -1.13 14.61 3.69
N LEU A 77 -0.81 13.71 2.75
CA LEU A 77 -1.11 13.91 1.33
C LEU A 77 -2.62 13.90 1.06
N ALA A 78 -3.37 13.02 1.72
CA ALA A 78 -4.83 12.98 1.63
C ALA A 78 -5.45 14.28 2.13
N ARG A 79 -4.98 14.81 3.27
CA ARG A 79 -5.39 16.11 3.80
C ARG A 79 -5.14 17.24 2.79
N ARG A 80 -3.93 17.32 2.22
CA ARG A 80 -3.58 18.33 1.21
C ARG A 80 -4.41 18.20 -0.06
N ALA A 81 -4.67 16.97 -0.52
CA ALA A 81 -5.51 16.72 -1.69
C ALA A 81 -6.96 17.15 -1.42
N ALA A 82 -7.50 16.86 -0.24
CA ALA A 82 -8.83 17.32 0.16
C ALA A 82 -8.91 18.85 0.26
N GLU A 83 -7.85 19.52 0.73
CA GLU A 83 -7.76 20.99 0.72
C GLU A 83 -7.69 21.56 -0.70
N ALA A 84 -6.87 20.98 -1.58
CA ALA A 84 -6.80 21.38 -2.99
C ALA A 84 -8.15 21.20 -3.69
N ALA A 85 -8.86 20.10 -3.41
CA ALA A 85 -10.18 19.84 -3.98
C ALA A 85 -11.22 20.94 -3.65
N ARG A 86 -11.10 21.63 -2.50
CA ARG A 86 -12.00 22.75 -2.16
C ARG A 86 -11.78 23.97 -3.06
N TRP A 87 -10.57 24.16 -3.57
CA TRP A 87 -10.23 25.24 -4.48
C TRP A 87 -10.60 24.90 -5.93
N GLU A 88 -10.37 23.66 -6.34
CA GLU A 88 -10.63 23.21 -7.72
C GLU A 88 -12.13 23.02 -8.04
N ALA A 89 -12.94 22.77 -7.01
CA ALA A 89 -14.36 22.44 -7.17
C ALA A 89 -15.22 23.16 -6.10
N PRO A 90 -15.45 24.47 -6.26
CA PRO A 90 -16.18 25.27 -5.26
C PRO A 90 -17.68 24.96 -5.23
N GLY A 91 -18.28 25.08 -4.04
CA GLY A 91 -19.72 25.00 -3.83
C GLY A 91 -20.35 23.71 -4.35
N ALA A 92 -21.46 23.84 -5.09
CA ALA A 92 -22.22 22.75 -5.69
C ALA A 92 -21.36 21.76 -6.49
N ALA A 93 -20.19 22.16 -6.99
CA ALA A 93 -19.27 21.30 -7.71
C ALA A 93 -18.68 20.17 -6.85
N ALA A 94 -18.46 20.38 -5.54
CA ALA A 94 -17.90 19.34 -4.65
C ALA A 94 -18.67 19.09 -3.34
N GLU A 95 -19.67 19.91 -3.04
CA GLU A 95 -20.42 19.80 -1.77
C GLU A 95 -21.03 18.40 -1.61
N GLU A 96 -21.01 17.88 -0.38
CA GLU A 96 -21.67 16.61 -0.06
C GLU A 96 -23.18 16.73 -0.28
N TRP A 97 -23.85 15.68 -0.76
CA TRP A 97 -25.28 15.72 -1.07
C TRP A 97 -26.17 16.18 0.08
N SER A 98 -25.82 15.84 1.32
CA SER A 98 -26.55 16.26 2.53
C SER A 98 -26.54 17.78 2.75
N ARG A 99 -25.55 18.49 2.19
CA ARG A 99 -25.37 19.95 2.28
C ARG A 99 -25.45 20.64 0.92
N TRP A 100 -25.65 19.86 -0.14
CA TRP A 100 -25.60 20.35 -1.50
C TRP A 100 -26.69 21.38 -1.73
N ARG A 101 -26.28 22.54 -2.26
CA ARG A 101 -27.14 23.65 -2.62
C ARG A 101 -26.61 24.26 -3.90
N VAL A 102 -27.51 24.85 -4.69
CA VAL A 102 -27.14 25.63 -5.86
C VAL A 102 -26.27 26.80 -5.41
N THR A 103 -25.13 26.96 -6.08
CA THR A 103 -24.18 28.05 -5.87
C THR A 103 -23.73 28.47 -7.26
N PRO A 104 -24.38 29.44 -7.91
CA PRO A 104 -23.98 29.85 -9.24
C PRO A 104 -22.55 30.40 -9.25
N ALA A 105 -21.84 30.19 -10.36
CA ALA A 105 -20.49 30.69 -10.55
C ALA A 105 -20.46 32.22 -10.62
N GLU A 106 -19.38 32.83 -10.14
CA GLU A 106 -19.22 34.27 -10.30
C GLU A 106 -18.95 34.61 -11.78
N ARG A 107 -19.19 35.88 -12.15
CA ARG A 107 -18.94 36.34 -13.52
C ARG A 107 -17.47 36.10 -13.88
N CYS A 108 -17.24 35.44 -15.02
CA CYS A 108 -15.90 35.06 -15.52
C CYS A 108 -15.16 34.02 -14.68
N GLU A 109 -15.83 33.34 -13.74
CA GLU A 109 -15.26 32.16 -13.09
C GLU A 109 -15.24 30.99 -14.09
N PRO A 110 -14.09 30.34 -14.31
CA PRO A 110 -14.03 29.18 -15.20
C PRO A 110 -14.82 28.01 -14.60
N PRO A 111 -15.40 27.13 -15.44
CA PRO A 111 -15.98 25.89 -14.95
C PRO A 111 -14.88 25.05 -14.27
N GLY A 112 -14.98 24.92 -12.93
CA GLY A 112 -14.09 24.09 -12.13
C GLY A 112 -14.35 22.59 -12.30
N ALA A 113 -13.53 21.77 -11.66
CA ALA A 113 -13.73 20.32 -11.66
C ALA A 113 -15.01 19.94 -10.90
N LEU A 114 -15.57 18.77 -11.21
CA LEU A 114 -16.81 18.28 -10.60
C LEU A 114 -16.56 16.99 -9.82
N ARG A 115 -17.17 16.88 -8.65
CA ARG A 115 -17.05 15.70 -7.79
C ARG A 115 -17.91 14.55 -8.28
N ILE A 116 -17.27 13.42 -8.53
CA ILE A 116 -17.93 12.14 -8.88
C ILE A 116 -18.06 11.19 -7.70
N GLY A 117 -17.33 11.44 -6.61
CA GLY A 117 -17.34 10.57 -5.44
C GLY A 117 -16.31 10.95 -4.40
N ALA A 118 -15.81 9.95 -3.68
CA ALA A 118 -14.68 10.10 -2.77
C ALA A 118 -13.79 8.86 -2.82
N LEU A 119 -12.48 9.07 -2.72
CA LEU A 119 -11.49 8.01 -2.53
C LEU A 119 -11.37 7.71 -1.04
N GLY A 120 -11.72 6.49 -0.65
CA GLY A 120 -11.45 5.97 0.69
C GLY A 120 -10.00 5.54 0.81
N ILE A 121 -9.22 6.28 1.60
CA ILE A 121 -7.82 5.95 1.88
C ILE A 121 -7.76 5.39 3.31
N PRO A 122 -7.25 4.17 3.54
CA PRO A 122 -7.17 3.59 4.87
C PRO A 122 -6.40 4.50 5.84
N GLY A 123 -7.02 4.81 6.99
CA GLY A 123 -6.40 5.67 8.02
C GLY A 123 -6.38 7.16 7.70
N ALA A 124 -7.04 7.61 6.63
CA ALA A 124 -7.18 9.03 6.29
C ALA A 124 -8.64 9.41 6.03
N GLU A 125 -8.94 10.71 6.07
CA GLU A 125 -10.25 11.21 5.68
C GLU A 125 -10.50 10.98 4.18
N PRO A 126 -11.75 10.70 3.76
CA PRO A 126 -12.07 10.51 2.35
C PRO A 126 -11.75 11.75 1.52
N VAL A 127 -11.04 11.55 0.41
CA VAL A 127 -10.65 12.64 -0.51
C VAL A 127 -11.67 12.73 -1.63
N PRO A 128 -12.28 13.90 -1.93
CA PRO A 128 -13.19 14.05 -3.06
C PRO A 128 -12.53 13.63 -4.38
N ALA A 129 -13.21 12.76 -5.13
CA ALA A 129 -12.79 12.39 -6.48
C ALA A 129 -13.37 13.42 -7.45
N LEU A 130 -12.50 14.16 -8.15
CA LEU A 130 -12.88 15.24 -9.06
C LEU A 130 -12.52 14.86 -10.50
N VAL A 131 -13.34 15.32 -11.45
CA VAL A 131 -13.06 15.20 -12.89
C VAL A 131 -13.23 16.57 -13.57
N PRO A 132 -12.37 16.92 -14.55
CA PRO A 132 -12.60 18.09 -15.38
C PRO A 132 -13.78 17.85 -16.32
N LEU A 133 -14.63 18.86 -16.48
CA LEU A 133 -15.76 18.86 -17.42
C LEU A 133 -16.02 20.32 -17.85
N LEU A 134 -16.72 20.53 -18.97
CA LEU A 134 -17.07 21.84 -19.54
C LEU A 134 -15.80 22.62 -19.94
N ASP A 135 -15.36 22.43 -21.20
CA ASP A 135 -14.15 23.04 -21.80
C ASP A 135 -12.79 22.62 -21.20
N ALA A 136 -12.77 22.01 -20.01
CA ALA A 136 -11.56 21.47 -19.39
C ALA A 136 -11.29 19.99 -19.73
N GLY A 137 -12.29 19.24 -20.21
CA GLY A 137 -12.13 17.81 -20.50
C GLY A 137 -13.42 17.09 -20.88
N HIS A 138 -13.29 15.80 -21.17
CA HIS A 138 -14.38 14.87 -21.46
C HIS A 138 -14.33 13.70 -20.48
N VAL A 139 -15.51 13.19 -20.11
CA VAL A 139 -15.65 12.06 -19.19
C VAL A 139 -16.22 10.87 -19.94
N GLU A 140 -15.51 9.75 -19.89
CA GLU A 140 -15.98 8.44 -20.31
C GLU A 140 -16.25 7.60 -19.07
N LEU A 141 -17.40 6.94 -19.03
CA LEU A 141 -17.76 5.98 -17.98
C LEU A 141 -17.89 4.60 -18.61
N SER A 142 -17.14 3.65 -18.07
CA SER A 142 -17.13 2.26 -18.52
C SER A 142 -17.06 1.32 -17.32
N GLY A 143 -17.74 0.18 -17.44
CA GLY A 143 -17.82 -0.79 -16.34
C GLY A 143 -19.01 -1.72 -16.47
N ALA A 144 -18.99 -2.80 -15.68
CA ALA A 144 -20.12 -3.73 -15.59
C ALA A 144 -21.29 -3.16 -14.76
N ASP A 145 -21.00 -2.23 -13.85
CA ASP A 145 -21.98 -1.54 -13.01
C ASP A 145 -22.60 -0.35 -13.76
N ARG A 146 -23.67 -0.63 -14.51
CA ARG A 146 -24.38 0.40 -15.28
C ARG A 146 -25.08 1.41 -14.38
N ASP A 147 -25.72 0.95 -13.32
CA ASP A 147 -26.45 1.80 -12.38
C ASP A 147 -25.51 2.80 -11.70
N GLY A 148 -24.30 2.35 -11.33
CA GLY A 148 -23.25 3.23 -10.82
C GLY A 148 -22.80 4.26 -11.83
N CYS A 149 -22.62 3.88 -13.11
CA CYS A 149 -22.29 4.82 -14.18
C CYS A 149 -23.40 5.87 -14.37
N ASP A 150 -24.65 5.44 -14.42
CA ASP A 150 -25.81 6.33 -14.54
C ASP A 150 -25.92 7.31 -13.36
N ALA A 151 -25.64 6.85 -12.15
CA ALA A 151 -25.58 7.71 -10.96
C ALA A 151 -24.47 8.77 -11.07
N VAL A 152 -23.32 8.42 -11.64
CA VAL A 152 -22.23 9.39 -11.88
C VAL A 152 -22.63 10.42 -12.95
N VAL A 153 -23.29 10.00 -14.03
CA VAL A 153 -23.82 10.95 -15.04
C VAL A 153 -24.79 11.93 -14.38
N GLY A 154 -25.77 11.43 -13.63
CA GLY A 154 -26.74 12.28 -12.95
C GLY A 154 -26.09 13.22 -11.92
N ALA A 155 -25.12 12.71 -11.16
CA ALA A 155 -24.33 13.50 -10.22
C ALA A 155 -23.59 14.65 -10.92
N LEU A 156 -22.87 14.37 -12.01
CA LEU A 156 -22.12 15.36 -12.77
C LEU A 156 -23.04 16.46 -13.33
N LEU A 157 -24.15 16.05 -13.95
CA LEU A 157 -25.12 16.99 -14.51
C LEU A 157 -25.75 17.88 -13.45
N LEU A 158 -26.19 17.31 -12.31
CA LEU A 158 -26.73 18.11 -11.21
C LEU A 158 -25.72 19.11 -10.67
N ARG A 159 -24.45 18.71 -10.52
CA ARG A 159 -23.39 19.60 -10.01
C ARG A 159 -23.06 20.71 -11.01
N ALA A 160 -22.98 20.39 -12.30
CA ALA A 160 -22.81 21.37 -13.37
C ALA A 160 -23.95 22.39 -13.38
N LEU A 161 -25.21 21.92 -13.35
CA LEU A 161 -26.39 22.78 -13.29
C LEU A 161 -26.42 23.63 -12.00
N GLY A 162 -26.00 23.07 -10.88
CA GLY A 162 -25.94 23.79 -9.59
C GLY A 162 -24.87 24.89 -9.55
N ARG A 163 -23.90 24.88 -10.46
CA ARG A 163 -22.90 25.94 -10.65
C ARG A 163 -23.27 26.93 -11.77
N ALA A 164 -24.23 26.58 -12.60
CA ALA A 164 -24.63 27.43 -13.71
C ALA A 164 -25.69 28.46 -13.32
N ASP A 165 -25.60 29.66 -13.89
CA ASP A 165 -26.71 30.60 -13.89
C ASP A 165 -27.87 30.04 -14.73
N ALA A 166 -29.10 30.33 -14.31
CA ALA A 166 -30.29 29.90 -15.06
C ALA A 166 -30.24 30.40 -16.51
N GLY A 167 -30.45 29.48 -17.45
CA GLY A 167 -30.43 29.77 -18.90
C GLY A 167 -29.05 29.77 -19.55
N THR A 168 -27.96 29.53 -18.81
CA THR A 168 -26.59 29.50 -19.37
C THR A 168 -26.16 28.11 -19.84
N VAL A 169 -26.85 27.06 -19.40
CA VAL A 169 -26.56 25.67 -19.77
C VAL A 169 -27.68 25.10 -20.64
N ARG A 170 -27.28 24.39 -21.69
CA ARG A 170 -28.16 23.55 -22.51
C ARG A 170 -27.68 22.12 -22.43
N LEU A 171 -28.60 21.18 -22.23
CA LEU A 171 -28.29 19.76 -22.23
C LEU A 171 -28.75 19.12 -23.54
N MET A 172 -27.85 18.37 -24.18
CA MET A 172 -28.15 17.54 -25.33
C MET A 172 -27.82 16.10 -24.96
N GLY A 173 -28.83 15.23 -24.96
CA GLY A 173 -28.67 13.81 -24.69
C GLY A 173 -28.81 13.01 -25.98
N TYR A 174 -27.90 12.09 -26.24
CA TYR A 174 -28.06 11.08 -27.28
C TYR A 174 -28.23 9.72 -26.60
N ASP A 175 -29.43 9.16 -26.65
CA ASP A 175 -29.79 7.88 -26.02
C ASP A 175 -30.57 7.01 -27.02
N PRO A 176 -29.89 6.44 -28.03
CA PRO A 176 -30.56 5.73 -29.12
C PRO A 176 -31.30 4.47 -28.64
N GLU A 177 -30.80 3.85 -27.57
CA GLU A 177 -31.38 2.64 -27.00
C GLU A 177 -32.50 2.94 -25.98
N HIS A 178 -32.87 4.22 -25.79
CA HIS A 178 -33.90 4.68 -24.85
C HIS A 178 -33.71 4.09 -23.44
N LEU A 179 -32.45 4.01 -22.98
CA LEU A 179 -32.12 3.32 -21.75
C LEU A 179 -32.69 4.00 -20.52
N GLY A 180 -33.10 5.28 -20.62
CA GLY A 180 -33.80 5.96 -19.53
C GLY A 180 -32.98 5.95 -18.23
N GLY A 181 -31.66 5.87 -18.35
CA GLY A 181 -30.70 5.72 -17.25
C GLY A 181 -30.43 7.05 -16.56
N GLY A 182 -29.16 7.46 -16.47
CA GLY A 182 -28.75 8.66 -15.74
C GLY A 182 -29.42 9.98 -16.16
N LEU A 183 -30.10 10.01 -17.31
CA LEU A 183 -30.83 11.17 -17.83
C LEU A 183 -32.32 11.21 -17.46
N ALA A 184 -32.93 10.11 -16.99
CA ALA A 184 -34.38 10.08 -16.72
C ALA A 184 -34.80 11.08 -15.63
N GLY A 185 -33.95 11.30 -14.62
CA GLY A 185 -34.17 12.31 -13.57
C GLY A 185 -34.27 13.75 -14.09
N PHE A 186 -33.81 14.00 -15.33
CA PHE A 186 -33.85 15.31 -15.98
C PHE A 186 -34.96 15.45 -17.01
N ALA A 187 -35.85 14.46 -17.16
CA ALA A 187 -36.99 14.53 -18.08
C ALA A 187 -37.84 15.82 -17.95
N PRO A 188 -38.06 16.40 -16.75
CA PRO A 188 -38.76 17.69 -16.62
C PRO A 188 -38.06 18.87 -17.32
N LEU A 189 -36.76 18.79 -17.62
CA LEU A 189 -36.06 19.82 -18.39
C LEU A 189 -36.40 19.76 -19.89
N GLY A 190 -36.89 18.62 -20.37
CA GLY A 190 -37.35 18.46 -21.75
C GLY A 190 -38.59 19.29 -22.05
N THR A 191 -39.55 19.35 -21.12
CA THR A 191 -40.76 20.19 -21.29
C THR A 191 -40.45 21.68 -21.28
N ALA A 192 -39.37 22.09 -20.61
CA ALA A 192 -38.86 23.45 -20.62
C ALA A 192 -37.97 23.78 -21.83
N GLY A 193 -37.73 22.84 -22.74
CA GLY A 193 -36.84 23.01 -23.90
C GLY A 193 -35.34 23.11 -23.56
N LEU A 194 -34.96 22.75 -22.33
CA LEU A 194 -33.59 22.83 -21.82
C LEU A 194 -32.80 21.53 -22.00
N LEU A 195 -33.50 20.42 -22.17
CA LEU A 195 -32.96 19.12 -22.54
C LEU A 195 -33.50 18.71 -23.90
N THR A 196 -32.61 18.51 -24.88
CA THR A 196 -32.95 17.94 -26.18
C THR A 196 -32.46 16.50 -26.23
N PHE A 197 -33.37 15.55 -26.39
CA PHE A 197 -33.01 14.18 -26.73
C PHE A 197 -32.88 14.07 -28.24
N VAL A 198 -31.71 13.63 -28.68
CA VAL A 198 -31.44 13.19 -30.04
C VAL A 198 -31.51 11.67 -29.99
N GLY A 199 -32.50 11.10 -30.67
CA GLY A 199 -32.73 9.66 -30.80
C GLY A 199 -33.20 9.38 -32.21
#